data_AF-A0A2W6TFP6-F1
#
_entry.id   AF-A0A2W6TFP6-F1
#
_cell.length_a   1.000
_cell.length_b   1.000
_cell.length_c   1.000
_cell.angle_alpha   90.00
_cell.angle_beta   90.00
_cell.angle_gamma   90.00
#
_symmetry.space_group_name_H-M   'P 1'
#
loop_
_entity.id
_entity.type
_entity.pdbx_description
1 polymer ?
#
loop_
_entity_poly.entity_id
_entity_poly.type
_entity_poly.pdbx_seq_one_letter_code
_entity_poly.pdbx_strand_id
1 'polypeptide(L)'
;MNRCAGQDYARADGAMNRQWKTTYPYMKNRDARGGSFAAQLLDSQRAWLKYRDAQCIIAGAEFEGGSLQPMAVAQCRARLTDLRTKELQTLVWQR
;
A
#
# COMPACT_ATOMS: atom_id res chain seq x y z
N MET A 1 18.87 2.04 -13.27
CA MET A 1 17.69 1.19 -13.05
C MET A 1 17.08 1.40 -11.66
N ASN A 2 17.86 1.35 -10.57
CA ASN A 2 17.36 1.59 -9.20
C ASN A 2 16.61 2.92 -9.03
N ARG A 3 17.07 3.99 -9.70
CA ARG A 3 16.38 5.29 -9.70
C ARG A 3 14.97 5.21 -10.29
N CYS A 4 14.78 4.44 -11.37
CA CYS A 4 13.46 4.24 -11.97
C CYS A 4 12.55 3.45 -11.01
N ALA A 5 13.06 2.38 -10.41
CA ALA A 5 12.32 1.59 -9.41
C ALA A 5 11.90 2.43 -8.18
N GLY A 6 12.77 3.33 -7.72
CA GLY A 6 12.43 4.28 -6.64
C GLY A 6 11.34 5.28 -7.05
N GLN A 7 11.39 5.80 -8.29
CA GLN A 7 10.35 6.67 -8.84
C GLN A 7 9.01 5.95 -9.02
N ASP A 8 9.05 4.68 -9.43
CA ASP A 8 7.85 3.83 -9.53
C ASP A 8 7.20 3.63 -8.17
N TYR A 9 7.99 3.31 -7.14
CA TYR A 9 7.47 3.21 -5.79
C TYR A 9 6.88 4.54 -5.29
N ALA A 10 7.56 5.67 -5.51
CA ALA A 10 7.04 6.97 -5.12
C ALA A 10 5.71 7.32 -5.82
N ARG A 11 5.56 6.95 -7.09
CA ARG A 11 4.30 7.10 -7.84
C ARG A 11 3.19 6.23 -7.26
N ALA A 12 3.47 4.96 -6.99
CA ALA A 12 2.52 4.02 -6.39
C ALA A 12 2.07 4.49 -4.99
N ASP A 13 3.00 4.90 -4.13
CA ASP A 13 2.70 5.42 -2.79
C ASP A 13 1.84 6.69 -2.85
N GLY A 14 2.16 7.60 -3.78
CA GLY A 14 1.32 8.77 -4.06
C GLY A 14 -0.11 8.40 -4.47
N ALA A 15 -0.28 7.37 -5.31
CA ALA A 15 -1.60 6.89 -5.72
C ALA A 15 -2.39 6.27 -4.56
N MET A 16 -1.74 5.40 -3.77
CA MET A 16 -2.35 4.79 -2.59
C MET A 16 -2.77 5.85 -1.57
N ASN A 17 -1.93 6.85 -1.30
CA ASN A 17 -2.25 7.93 -0.38
C ASN A 17 -3.42 8.81 -0.87
N ARG A 18 -3.54 9.04 -2.18
CA ARG A 18 -4.73 9.69 -2.76
C ARG A 18 -5.98 8.84 -2.54
N GLN A 19 -5.91 7.53 -2.82
CA GLN A 19 -7.05 6.65 -2.60
C GLN A 19 -7.44 6.52 -1.13
N TRP A 20 -6.46 6.50 -0.21
CA TRP A 20 -6.70 6.52 1.23
C TRP A 20 -7.53 7.75 1.65
N LYS A 21 -7.20 8.93 1.11
CA LYS A 21 -7.94 10.17 1.35
C LYS A 21 -9.38 10.15 0.82
N THR A 22 -9.72 9.24 -0.09
CA THR A 22 -11.10 9.00 -0.53
C THR A 22 -11.79 7.94 0.35
N THR A 23 -11.13 6.81 0.58
CA THR A 23 -11.72 5.62 1.22
C THR A 23 -11.96 5.83 2.71
N TYR A 24 -11.00 6.45 3.41
CA TYR A 24 -11.09 6.61 4.86
C TYR A 24 -12.24 7.55 5.29
N PRO A 25 -12.44 8.74 4.67
CA PRO A 25 -13.63 9.55 4.94
C PRO A 25 -14.94 8.84 4.59
N TYR A 26 -14.98 8.08 3.50
CA TYR A 26 -16.16 7.26 3.16
C TYR A 26 -16.52 6.31 4.31
N MET A 27 -15.56 5.58 4.87
CA MET A 27 -15.80 4.69 6.01
C MET A 27 -16.23 5.45 7.27
N LYS A 28 -15.64 6.61 7.56
CA LYS A 28 -16.09 7.46 8.68
C LYS A 28 -17.56 7.87 8.54
N ASN A 29 -18.00 8.19 7.32
CA ASN A 29 -19.41 8.51 7.07
C ASN A 29 -20.32 7.29 7.22
N ARG A 30 -19.81 6.08 6.97
CA ARG A 30 -20.55 4.83 7.20
C ARG A 30 -20.71 4.53 8.68
N ASP A 31 -19.69 4.79 9.50
CA ASP A 31 -19.73 4.58 10.95
C ASP A 31 -20.84 5.42 11.62
N ALA A 32 -21.23 6.56 11.04
CA ALA A 32 -22.38 7.35 11.51
C ALA A 32 -23.73 6.59 11.46
N ARG A 33 -23.81 5.50 10.69
CA ARG A 33 -24.97 4.61 10.61
C ARG A 33 -24.83 3.35 11.49
N GLY A 34 -23.80 3.32 12.34
CA GLY A 34 -23.39 2.17 13.14
C GLY A 34 -22.24 1.39 12.50
N GLY A 35 -21.31 0.94 13.34
CA GLY A 35 -20.12 0.19 12.94
C GLY A 35 -18.82 0.80 13.45
N SER A 36 -17.71 0.16 13.08
CA SER A 36 -16.34 0.62 13.37
C SER A 36 -15.41 0.44 12.15
N PHE A 37 -15.96 0.61 10.95
CA PHE A 37 -15.30 0.38 9.67
C PHE A 37 -14.07 1.26 9.47
N ALA A 38 -14.09 2.53 9.89
CA ALA A 38 -12.93 3.39 9.76
C ALA A 38 -11.77 2.91 10.65
N ALA A 39 -12.07 2.51 11.89
CA ALA A 39 -11.07 1.96 12.81
C ALA A 39 -10.48 0.66 12.25
N GLN A 40 -11.32 -0.27 11.79
CA GLN A 40 -10.89 -1.52 11.16
C GLN A 40 -10.05 -1.27 9.89
N LEU A 41 -10.43 -0.29 9.06
CA LEU A 41 -9.66 0.08 7.87
C LEU A 41 -8.28 0.66 8.24
N LEU A 42 -8.20 1.48 9.29
CA LEU A 42 -6.93 2.03 9.79
C LEU A 42 -6.01 0.92 10.30
N ASP A 43 -6.55 -0.01 11.08
CA ASP A 43 -5.76 -1.14 11.59
C ASP A 43 -5.32 -2.07 10.46
N SER A 44 -6.19 -2.35 9.49
CA SER A 44 -5.85 -3.07 8.26
C SER A 44 -4.72 -2.40 7.50
N GLN A 45 -4.76 -1.07 7.31
CA GLN A 45 -3.72 -0.33 6.60
C GLN A 45 -2.36 -0.39 7.33
N ARG A 46 -2.36 -0.28 8.66
CA ARG A 46 -1.15 -0.38 9.49
C ARG A 46 -0.55 -1.78 9.44
N ALA A 47 -1.38 -2.81 9.53
CA ALA A 47 -0.94 -4.20 9.39
C ALA A 47 -0.37 -4.46 7.99
N TRP A 48 -1.02 -3.94 6.96
CA TRP A 48 -0.55 -4.04 5.58
C TRP A 48 0.83 -3.38 5.38
N LEU A 49 1.09 -2.20 5.98
CA LEU A 49 2.41 -1.56 5.90
C LEU A 49 3.51 -2.46 6.46
N LYS A 50 3.27 -3.08 7.63
CA LYS A 50 4.21 -4.04 8.25
C LYS A 50 4.44 -5.25 7.33
N TYR A 51 3.37 -5.81 6.78
CA TYR A 51 3.45 -6.91 5.82
C TYR A 51 4.28 -6.53 4.58
N ARG A 52 3.98 -5.40 3.94
CA ARG A 52 4.70 -4.91 2.75
C ARG A 52 6.19 -4.81 3.03
N ASP A 53 6.54 -4.19 4.15
CA ASP A 53 7.94 -3.94 4.47
C ASP A 53 8.70 -5.25 4.76
N ALA A 54 8.11 -6.17 5.53
CA ALA A 54 8.69 -7.49 5.77
C ALA A 54 8.81 -8.32 4.48
N GLN A 55 7.75 -8.37 3.67
CA GLN A 55 7.73 -9.13 2.42
C GLN A 55 8.75 -8.59 1.42
N CYS A 56 8.93 -7.28 1.33
CA CYS A 56 9.86 -6.69 0.37
C CYS A 56 11.32 -6.78 0.81
N ILE A 57 11.63 -6.99 2.09
CA ILE A 57 12.96 -7.41 2.53
C ILE A 57 13.27 -8.79 1.95
N ILE A 58 12.34 -9.75 2.07
CA ILE A 58 12.51 -11.11 1.55
C ILE A 58 12.69 -11.09 0.02
N ALA A 59 11.92 -10.27 -0.70
CA ALA A 59 12.06 -10.13 -2.15
C ALA A 59 13.44 -9.62 -2.60
N GLY A 60 14.15 -8.90 -1.73
CA GLY A 60 15.53 -8.46 -1.98
C GLY A 60 16.59 -9.48 -1.59
N ALA A 61 16.26 -10.52 -0.81
CA ALA A 61 17.23 -11.43 -0.22
C ALA A 61 17.98 -12.28 -1.27
N GLU A 62 17.35 -12.58 -2.41
CA GLU A 62 18.02 -13.27 -3.53
C GLU A 62 19.24 -12.49 -4.07
N PHE A 63 19.23 -11.16 -3.90
CA PHE A 63 20.26 -10.26 -4.41
C PHE A 63 21.16 -9.68 -3.31
N GLU A 64 21.15 -10.27 -2.12
CA GLU A 64 21.77 -9.71 -0.92
C GLU A 64 23.24 -9.32 -1.13
N GLY A 65 23.60 -8.10 -0.73
CA GLY A 65 24.94 -7.52 -0.91
C GLY A 65 25.23 -6.98 -2.32
N GLY A 66 24.34 -7.24 -3.29
CA GLY A 66 24.46 -6.79 -4.67
C GLY A 66 23.73 -5.48 -4.96
N SER A 67 24.07 -4.85 -6.09
CA SER A 67 23.45 -3.61 -6.56
C SER A 67 21.97 -3.76 -6.97
N LEU A 68 21.50 -5.00 -7.16
CA LEU A 68 20.11 -5.33 -7.51
C LEU A 68 19.19 -5.42 -6.30
N GLN A 69 19.70 -5.68 -5.09
CA GLN A 69 18.89 -5.77 -3.87
C GLN A 69 17.98 -4.55 -3.65
N PRO A 70 18.48 -3.30 -3.62
CA PRO A 70 17.61 -2.14 -3.45
C PRO A 70 16.60 -1.97 -4.59
N MET A 71 16.92 -2.44 -5.80
CA MET A 71 15.99 -2.43 -6.92
C MET A 71 14.83 -3.39 -6.69
N ALA A 72 15.12 -4.63 -6.30
CA ALA A 72 14.12 -5.67 -6.05
C ALA A 72 13.18 -5.28 -4.90
N VAL A 73 13.73 -4.71 -3.82
CA VAL A 73 12.93 -4.17 -2.70
C VAL A 73 11.99 -3.07 -3.19
N ALA A 74 12.49 -2.11 -3.98
CA ALA A 74 11.68 -1.00 -4.50
C ALA A 74 10.57 -1.47 -5.45
N GLN A 75 10.87 -2.42 -6.35
CA GLN A 75 9.90 -3.02 -7.26
C GLN A 75 8.80 -3.78 -6.49
N CYS A 76 9.17 -4.56 -5.46
CA CYS A 76 8.22 -5.22 -4.59
C CYS A 76 7.27 -4.20 -3.92
N ARG A 77 7.83 -3.12 -3.37
CA ARG A 77 7.04 -2.08 -2.70
C ARG A 77 6.07 -1.41 -3.66
N ALA A 78 6.50 -1.08 -4.88
CA ALA A 78 5.63 -0.51 -5.91
C ALA A 78 4.45 -1.47 -6.21
N ARG A 79 4.75 -2.73 -6.54
CA ARG A 79 3.74 -3.74 -6.88
C ARG A 79 2.70 -3.94 -5.77
N LEU A 80 3.14 -4.12 -4.52
CA LEU A 80 2.22 -4.32 -3.40
C LEU A 80 1.38 -3.06 -3.13
N THR A 81 1.95 -1.88 -3.33
CA THR A 81 1.25 -0.60 -3.12
C THR A 81 0.17 -0.37 -4.20
N ASP A 82 0.43 -0.75 -5.45
CA ASP A 82 -0.58 -0.74 -6.51
C ASP A 82 -1.73 -1.70 -6.21
N LEU A 83 -1.44 -2.91 -5.72
CA LEU A 83 -2.46 -3.87 -5.29
C LEU A 83 -3.31 -3.32 -4.16
N ARG A 84 -2.67 -2.74 -3.13
CA ARG A 84 -3.39 -2.11 -2.03
C ARG A 84 -4.26 -0.95 -2.48
N THR A 85 -3.81 -0.17 -3.45
CA THR A 85 -4.61 0.92 -4.04
C THR A 85 -5.91 0.36 -4.63
N LYS A 86 -5.85 -0.76 -5.36
CA LYS A 86 -7.04 -1.44 -5.91
C LYS A 86 -7.94 -1.98 -4.81
N GLU A 87 -7.39 -2.60 -3.77
CA GLU A 87 -8.18 -3.04 -2.61
C GLU A 87 -8.91 -1.89 -1.93
N LEU A 88 -8.27 -0.72 -1.78
CA LEU A 88 -8.92 0.46 -1.20
C LEU A 88 -10.03 1.00 -2.11
N GLN A 89 -9.88 0.91 -3.44
CA GLN A 89 -10.91 1.31 -4.40
C GLN A 89 -12.18 0.46 -4.29
N THR A 90 -12.05 -0.86 -4.08
CA THR A 90 -13.22 -1.76 -3.97
C THR A 90 -14.04 -1.54 -2.70
N LEU A 91 -13.47 -0.85 -1.70
CA LEU A 91 -14.14 -0.51 -0.46
C LEU A 91 -15.05 0.73 -0.56
N VAL A 92 -14.96 1.50 -1.65
CA VAL A 92 -15.88 2.61 -1.92
C VAL A 92 -17.09 2.07 -2.67
N TRP A 93 -18.09 1.60 -1.92
CA TRP A 93 -19.28 0.98 -2.52
C TRP A 93 -20.21 2.04 -3.12
N GLN A 94 -20.27 2.06 -4.45
CA GLN A 94 -21.28 2.78 -5.21
C GLN A 94 -22.53 1.90 -5.27
N ARG A 95 -23.62 2.36 -4.65
CA ARG A 95 -24.95 1.76 -4.83
C ARG A 95 -25.54 2.24 -6.14
#